data_AF-A0A3B8R3L8-F1
#
_entry.id   AF-A0A3B8R3L8-F1
#
_cell.length_a   1.000
_cell.length_b   1.000
_cell.length_c   1.000
_cell.angle_alpha   90.00
_cell.angle_beta   90.00
_cell.angle_gamma   90.00
#
_symmetry.space_group_name_H-M   'P 1'
#
loop_
_entity.id
_entity.type
_entity.pdbx_description
1 polymer ?
#
loop_
_entity_poly.entity_id
_entity_poly.type
_entity_poly.pdbx_seq_one_letter_code
_entity_poly.pdbx_strand_id
1 'polypeptide(L)'
;MTYLNQEVFLEALGVPTANTVQFTDRACGSGKTSELLKSFKRNDKYFVVVPTRAEIDRVISDAVVSFDTPDEGSYQDEGGVKRSSLLMGLSELIEDGENIVCTHALFDKVNINEFALDDYNVIIDEVFDCVKGFSGPSDKLFEEHWVANGYATLDQTGKVIPTDKWLSEGDEGFKHKLLPDAKRGRLHRSGNGFFVTVVPVELFTSNRSCTVMTYLAEGSLMAMYLRKLGVPYEISKFDAIGSVVDHLKDLKILKSSGARIEWDGKNLYRDDIVKRIETSGDLEQLYKLLPGWSDELHSNPTTINWNTV
;
A
#
# COMPACT_ATOMS: atom_id res chain seq x y z
N MET A 1 -37.04 10.66 10.06
CA MET A 1 -36.54 9.28 10.19
C MET A 1 -35.20 9.24 9.48
N THR A 2 -34.15 9.40 10.27
CA THR A 2 -32.76 9.42 9.80
C THR A 2 -32.34 7.97 9.58
N TYR A 3 -31.95 7.62 8.36
CA TYR A 3 -31.44 6.28 8.06
C TYR A 3 -30.12 6.08 8.80
N LEU A 4 -30.18 5.42 9.95
CA LEU A 4 -29.11 5.36 10.95
C LEU A 4 -28.23 4.11 10.82
N ASN A 5 -28.20 3.45 9.66
CA ASN A 5 -27.09 2.58 9.28
C ASN A 5 -27.18 2.14 7.82
N GLN A 6 -26.52 2.90 6.95
CA GLN A 6 -26.36 2.57 5.54
C GLN A 6 -25.49 1.31 5.35
N GLU A 7 -24.56 1.06 6.28
CA GLU A 7 -23.72 -0.15 6.30
C GLU A 7 -24.55 -1.44 6.46
N VAL A 8 -25.50 -1.47 7.40
CA VAL A 8 -26.39 -2.64 7.63
C VAL A 8 -27.30 -2.92 6.44
N PHE A 9 -27.67 -1.89 5.67
CA PHE A 9 -28.46 -2.03 4.44
C PHE A 9 -27.62 -2.58 3.27
N LEU A 10 -26.34 -2.18 3.17
CA LEU A 10 -25.43 -2.65 2.13
C LEU A 10 -24.96 -4.10 2.40
N GLU A 11 -24.73 -4.46 3.66
CA GLU A 11 -24.35 -5.81 4.09
C GLU A 11 -25.50 -6.83 3.88
N ALA A 12 -26.76 -6.40 4.06
CA ALA A 12 -27.95 -7.22 3.80
C ALA A 12 -28.25 -7.44 2.29
N LEU A 13 -27.67 -6.63 1.41
CA LEU A 13 -27.77 -6.75 -0.05
C LEU A 13 -26.61 -7.58 -0.66
N GLY A 14 -25.69 -8.08 0.15
CA GLY A 14 -24.51 -8.82 -0.31
C GLY A 14 -23.39 -7.95 -0.88
N VAL A 15 -23.36 -6.66 -0.54
CA VAL A 15 -22.29 -5.74 -0.95
C VAL A 15 -21.14 -5.88 0.06
N PRO A 16 -19.89 -6.16 -0.36
CA PRO A 16 -18.76 -6.28 0.56
C PRO A 16 -18.59 -4.99 1.35
N THR A 17 -18.50 -5.09 2.68
CA THR A 17 -17.98 -4.00 3.53
C THR A 17 -16.54 -3.73 3.13
N ALA A 18 -16.15 -2.45 3.03
CA ALA A 18 -14.81 -2.09 2.58
C ALA A 18 -13.75 -2.77 3.46
N ASN A 19 -12.86 -3.55 2.84
CA ASN A 19 -11.79 -4.23 3.57
C ASN A 19 -10.92 -3.21 4.32
N THR A 20 -10.61 -3.53 5.58
CA THR A 20 -9.69 -2.73 6.39
C THR A 20 -8.28 -2.85 5.84
N VAL A 21 -7.67 -1.73 5.44
CA VAL A 21 -6.29 -1.68 4.97
C VAL A 21 -5.33 -1.81 6.17
N GLN A 22 -4.35 -2.71 6.07
CA GLN A 22 -3.42 -3.00 7.16
C GLN A 22 -2.06 -2.36 6.90
N PHE A 23 -1.60 -1.47 7.78
CA PHE A 23 -0.24 -0.96 7.73
C PHE A 23 0.65 -1.76 8.66
N THR A 24 1.75 -2.29 8.13
CA THR A 24 2.85 -2.85 8.92
C THR A 24 3.95 -1.79 9.01
N ASP A 25 4.00 -1.07 10.14
CA ASP A 25 4.91 0.05 10.36
C ASP A 25 6.22 -0.46 10.99
N ARG A 26 7.24 -0.67 10.14
CA ARG A 26 8.58 -1.09 10.55
C ARG A 26 9.64 -0.31 9.79
N ALA A 27 10.73 0.04 10.50
CA ALA A 27 11.87 0.72 9.91
C ALA A 27 12.48 -0.05 8.73
N CYS A 28 13.02 0.66 7.75
CA CYS A 28 13.79 0.06 6.66
C CYS A 28 14.99 -0.70 7.22
N GLY A 29 15.33 -1.85 6.62
CA GLY A 29 16.41 -2.71 7.11
C GLY A 29 16.04 -3.62 8.29
N SER A 30 14.82 -3.55 8.83
CA SER A 30 14.33 -4.45 9.89
C SER A 30 14.09 -5.90 9.46
N GLY A 31 14.26 -6.22 8.17
CA GLY A 31 13.94 -7.53 7.61
C GLY A 31 12.47 -7.74 7.25
N LYS A 32 11.61 -6.71 7.34
CA LYS A 32 10.15 -6.78 7.03
C LYS A 32 9.85 -7.52 5.72
N THR A 33 10.51 -7.15 4.63
CA THR A 33 10.24 -7.77 3.34
C THR A 33 10.83 -9.18 3.29
N SER A 34 12.00 -9.43 3.87
CA SER A 34 12.58 -10.77 3.93
C SER A 34 11.73 -11.76 4.74
N GLU A 35 11.08 -11.30 5.81
CA GLU A 35 10.09 -12.08 6.57
C GLU A 35 8.83 -12.35 5.74
N LEU A 36 8.31 -11.32 5.05
CA LEU A 36 7.15 -11.44 4.16
C LEU A 36 7.37 -12.53 3.11
N LEU A 37 8.49 -12.47 2.38
CA LEU A 37 8.81 -13.41 1.30
C LEU A 37 8.83 -14.88 1.76
N LYS A 38 9.14 -15.12 3.04
CA LYS A 38 9.16 -16.47 3.66
C LYS A 38 7.81 -16.90 4.24
N SER A 39 6.87 -15.96 4.39
CA SER A 39 5.57 -16.19 5.03
C SER A 39 4.45 -16.60 4.08
N PHE A 40 4.67 -16.50 2.76
CA PHE A 40 3.68 -16.85 1.76
C PHE A 40 3.22 -18.31 1.83
N LYS A 41 1.95 -18.54 1.53
CA LYS A 41 1.30 -19.85 1.57
C LYS A 41 0.95 -20.29 0.16
N ARG A 42 1.19 -21.57 -0.14
CA ARG A 42 1.01 -22.13 -1.50
C ARG A 42 -0.41 -22.09 -2.06
N ASN A 43 -1.44 -21.94 -1.22
CA ASN A 43 -2.85 -22.01 -1.64
C ASN A 43 -3.53 -20.63 -1.65
N ASP A 44 -2.78 -19.56 -1.41
CA ASP A 44 -3.27 -18.18 -1.48
C ASP A 44 -2.71 -17.52 -2.75
N LYS A 45 -3.42 -16.52 -3.28
CA LYS A 45 -2.95 -15.67 -4.38
C LYS A 45 -2.38 -14.37 -3.82
N TYR A 46 -1.23 -13.95 -4.31
CA TYR A 46 -0.54 -12.73 -3.86
C TYR A 46 -0.31 -11.76 -5.01
N PHE A 47 -0.54 -10.48 -4.75
CA PHE A 47 -0.20 -9.39 -5.65
C PHE A 47 0.73 -8.43 -4.92
N VAL A 48 2.03 -8.55 -5.18
CA VAL A 48 3.07 -7.76 -4.54
C VAL A 48 3.39 -6.53 -5.39
N VAL A 49 3.36 -5.36 -4.78
CA VAL A 49 3.55 -4.06 -5.41
C VAL A 49 4.79 -3.43 -4.80
N VAL A 50 5.81 -3.18 -5.61
CA VAL A 50 7.13 -2.73 -5.14
C VAL A 50 7.57 -1.42 -5.80
N PRO A 51 8.44 -0.61 -5.18
CA PRO A 51 8.79 0.69 -5.73
C PRO A 51 9.70 0.61 -6.96
N THR A 52 10.52 -0.44 -7.10
CA THR A 52 11.54 -0.51 -8.16
C THR A 52 11.58 -1.87 -8.86
N ARG A 53 12.24 -1.92 -10.03
CA ARG A 53 12.48 -3.18 -10.75
C ARG A 53 13.43 -4.14 -10.01
N ALA A 54 14.44 -3.62 -9.32
CA ALA A 54 15.34 -4.47 -8.54
C ALA A 54 14.59 -5.24 -7.43
N GLU A 55 13.54 -4.64 -6.89
CA GLU A 55 12.66 -5.29 -5.91
C GLU A 55 11.80 -6.39 -6.53
N ILE A 56 11.43 -6.27 -7.81
CA ILE A 56 10.77 -7.36 -8.55
C ILE A 56 11.68 -8.59 -8.57
N ASP A 57 12.94 -8.40 -9.00
CA ASP A 57 13.92 -9.48 -9.09
C ASP A 57 14.13 -10.16 -7.72
N ARG A 58 14.14 -9.37 -6.64
CA ARG A 58 14.26 -9.88 -5.27
C ARG A 58 13.06 -10.72 -4.83
N VAL A 59 11.83 -10.26 -5.13
CA VAL A 59 10.61 -11.03 -4.81
C VAL A 59 10.63 -12.37 -5.54
N ILE A 60 10.96 -12.38 -6.84
CA ILE A 60 11.02 -13.60 -7.66
C ILE A 60 12.09 -14.57 -7.16
N SER A 61 13.26 -14.06 -6.75
CA SER A 61 14.38 -14.86 -6.25
C SER A 61 14.13 -15.46 -4.86
N ASP A 62 13.60 -14.67 -3.92
CA ASP A 62 13.69 -14.99 -2.50
C ASP A 62 12.37 -15.50 -1.89
N ALA A 63 11.25 -15.37 -2.62
CA ALA A 63 9.95 -15.85 -2.16
C ALA A 63 9.90 -17.38 -2.05
N VAL A 64 9.19 -17.86 -1.02
CA VAL A 64 8.96 -19.31 -0.80
C VAL A 64 7.93 -19.91 -1.78
N VAL A 65 7.21 -19.05 -2.50
CA VAL A 65 6.30 -19.40 -3.60
C VAL A 65 6.75 -18.69 -4.87
N SER A 66 6.46 -19.26 -6.03
CA SER A 66 6.77 -18.63 -7.33
C SER A 66 5.95 -17.37 -7.53
N PHE A 67 6.58 -16.36 -8.14
CA PHE A 67 5.98 -15.11 -8.58
C PHE A 67 6.36 -14.84 -10.03
N ASP A 68 5.43 -14.25 -10.77
CA ASP A 68 5.64 -13.73 -12.12
C ASP A 68 5.47 -12.21 -12.15
N THR A 69 6.17 -11.57 -13.07
CA THR A 69 5.99 -10.15 -13.38
C THR A 69 5.37 -10.01 -14.76
N PRO A 70 4.45 -9.04 -14.98
CA PRO A 70 3.89 -8.82 -16.30
C PRO A 70 4.96 -8.51 -17.34
N ASP A 71 4.87 -9.20 -18.48
CA ASP A 71 5.60 -8.86 -19.70
C ASP A 71 4.70 -8.09 -20.68
N GLU A 72 5.29 -7.58 -21.76
CA GLU A 72 4.56 -6.86 -22.80
C GLU A 72 3.65 -7.79 -23.60
N GLY A 73 2.37 -7.88 -23.19
CA GLY A 73 1.33 -8.59 -23.93
C GLY A 73 0.90 -7.85 -25.19
N SER A 74 0.69 -8.57 -26.29
CA SER A 74 0.30 -8.00 -27.60
C SER A 74 -1.22 -7.85 -27.73
N TYR A 75 -1.70 -6.72 -28.26
CA TYR A 75 -3.11 -6.49 -28.60
C TYR A 75 -3.25 -5.71 -29.91
N GLN A 76 -4.46 -5.66 -30.47
CA GLN A 76 -4.79 -4.75 -31.57
C GLN A 76 -5.60 -3.58 -31.03
N ASP A 77 -5.20 -2.36 -31.38
CA ASP A 77 -6.02 -1.18 -31.08
C ASP A 77 -7.24 -1.10 -32.02
N GLU A 78 -8.12 -0.11 -31.80
CA GLU A 78 -9.32 0.10 -32.63
C GLU A 78 -9.01 0.36 -34.11
N GLY A 79 -7.77 0.77 -34.43
CA GLY A 79 -7.28 0.93 -35.80
C GLY A 79 -6.68 -0.35 -36.40
N GLY A 80 -6.73 -1.48 -35.69
CA GLY A 80 -6.14 -2.75 -36.10
C GLY A 80 -4.61 -2.78 -36.02
N VAL A 81 -3.98 -1.79 -35.37
CA VAL A 81 -2.53 -1.73 -35.22
C VAL A 81 -2.10 -2.60 -34.05
N LYS A 82 -1.13 -3.50 -34.30
CA LYS A 82 -0.54 -4.31 -33.25
C LYS A 82 0.24 -3.41 -32.28
N ARG A 83 -0.15 -3.45 -31.01
CA ARG A 83 0.51 -2.78 -29.90
C ARG A 83 0.89 -3.79 -28.83
N SER A 84 1.71 -3.36 -27.89
CA SER A 84 2.06 -4.13 -26.70
C SER A 84 1.86 -3.29 -25.44
N SER A 85 1.52 -3.94 -24.33
CA SER A 85 1.35 -3.28 -23.04
C SER A 85 1.57 -4.28 -21.89
N LEU A 86 2.26 -3.83 -20.85
CA LEU A 86 2.37 -4.55 -19.58
C LEU A 86 1.01 -4.82 -18.93
N LEU A 87 0.00 -3.99 -19.21
CA LEU A 87 -1.37 -4.23 -18.69
C LEU A 87 -2.03 -5.44 -19.37
N MET A 88 -1.64 -5.79 -20.59
CA MET A 88 -2.14 -7.01 -21.24
C MET A 88 -1.51 -8.25 -20.63
N GLY A 89 -0.18 -8.25 -20.44
CA GLY A 89 0.49 -9.34 -19.72
C GLY A 89 0.00 -9.46 -18.27
N LEU A 90 -0.36 -8.35 -17.63
CA LEU A 90 -0.97 -8.38 -16.30
C LEU A 90 -2.35 -9.07 -16.31
N SER A 91 -3.15 -8.86 -17.36
CA SER A 91 -4.46 -9.54 -17.52
C SER A 91 -4.27 -11.04 -17.60
N GLU A 92 -3.33 -11.49 -18.44
CA GLU A 92 -3.00 -12.91 -18.62
C GLU A 92 -2.62 -13.56 -17.28
N LEU A 93 -1.73 -12.94 -16.50
CA LEU A 93 -1.34 -13.46 -15.17
C LEU A 93 -2.49 -13.51 -14.16
N ILE A 94 -3.42 -12.53 -14.19
CA ILE A 94 -4.59 -12.52 -13.31
C ILE A 94 -5.58 -13.63 -13.71
N GLU A 95 -5.80 -13.82 -15.02
CA GLU A 95 -6.67 -14.87 -15.56
C GLU A 95 -6.15 -16.27 -15.23
N ASP A 96 -4.83 -16.47 -15.30
CA ASP A 96 -4.17 -17.71 -14.93
C ASP A 96 -4.11 -17.93 -13.39
N GLY A 97 -4.40 -16.88 -12.62
CA GLY A 97 -4.43 -16.93 -11.15
C GLY A 97 -3.05 -17.01 -10.52
N GLU A 98 -2.03 -16.52 -11.21
CA GLU A 98 -0.63 -16.55 -10.78
C GLU A 98 -0.39 -15.60 -9.60
N ASN A 99 0.68 -15.83 -8.84
CA ASN A 99 1.19 -14.84 -7.91
C ASN A 99 1.95 -13.76 -8.69
N ILE A 100 1.59 -12.50 -8.48
CA ILE A 100 2.05 -11.40 -9.32
C ILE A 100 2.94 -10.47 -8.50
N VAL A 101 4.02 -10.00 -9.11
CA VAL A 101 4.80 -8.87 -8.60
C VAL A 101 4.90 -7.78 -9.66
N CYS A 102 4.67 -6.51 -9.30
CA CYS A 102 4.89 -5.40 -10.22
C CYS A 102 5.30 -4.10 -9.54
N THR A 103 5.71 -3.11 -10.34
CA THR A 103 6.10 -1.81 -9.78
C THR A 103 4.90 -0.95 -9.37
N HIS A 104 5.11 0.00 -8.46
CA HIS A 104 4.13 1.05 -8.13
C HIS A 104 3.61 1.74 -9.40
N ALA A 105 4.49 2.02 -10.36
CA ALA A 105 4.13 2.70 -11.60
C ALA A 105 3.20 1.86 -12.51
N LEU A 106 3.27 0.53 -12.47
CA LEU A 106 2.33 -0.33 -13.18
C LEU A 106 1.03 -0.46 -12.40
N PHE A 107 1.12 -0.66 -11.08
CA PHE A 107 -0.05 -0.74 -10.20
C PHE A 107 -0.90 0.54 -10.26
N ASP A 108 -0.28 1.72 -10.38
CA ASP A 108 -0.94 3.02 -10.59
C ASP A 108 -1.76 3.09 -11.88
N LYS A 109 -1.54 2.19 -12.83
CA LYS A 109 -2.28 2.14 -14.09
C LYS A 109 -3.43 1.14 -14.08
N VAL A 110 -3.53 0.30 -13.05
CA VAL A 110 -4.58 -0.71 -12.90
C VAL A 110 -5.93 -0.02 -12.78
N ASN A 111 -6.88 -0.48 -13.58
CA ASN A 111 -8.28 -0.10 -13.51
C ASN A 111 -9.06 -1.27 -12.90
N ILE A 112 -9.60 -1.09 -11.70
CA ILE A 112 -10.37 -2.14 -10.98
C ILE A 112 -11.60 -2.64 -11.76
N ASN A 113 -12.08 -1.87 -12.75
CA ASN A 113 -13.17 -2.32 -13.62
C ASN A 113 -12.69 -3.27 -14.74
N GLU A 114 -11.39 -3.29 -15.01
CA GLU A 114 -10.75 -4.15 -16.02
C GLU A 114 -10.02 -5.33 -15.37
N PHE A 115 -9.54 -5.16 -14.13
CA PHE A 115 -8.75 -6.17 -13.40
C PHE A 115 -9.43 -6.52 -12.08
N ALA A 116 -9.91 -7.75 -11.97
CA ALA A 116 -10.53 -8.29 -10.76
C ALA A 116 -9.44 -8.82 -9.81
N LEU A 117 -9.31 -8.19 -8.63
CA LEU A 117 -8.31 -8.54 -7.62
C LEU A 117 -8.93 -9.18 -6.36
N ASP A 118 -10.21 -9.50 -6.38
CA ASP A 118 -11.00 -9.99 -5.24
C ASP A 118 -10.45 -11.27 -4.59
N ASP A 119 -9.76 -12.11 -5.35
CA ASP A 119 -9.08 -13.31 -4.84
C ASP A 119 -7.67 -13.06 -4.28
N TYR A 120 -7.10 -11.87 -4.49
CA TYR A 120 -5.69 -11.58 -4.22
C TYR A 120 -5.45 -10.94 -2.85
N ASN A 121 -4.41 -11.40 -2.16
CA ASN A 121 -3.81 -10.66 -1.05
C ASN A 121 -2.83 -9.64 -1.64
N VAL A 122 -3.25 -8.37 -1.69
CA VAL A 122 -2.44 -7.26 -2.19
C VAL A 122 -1.48 -6.81 -1.11
N ILE A 123 -0.19 -6.74 -1.44
CA ILE A 123 0.86 -6.31 -0.53
C ILE A 123 1.68 -5.22 -1.19
N ILE A 124 1.68 -4.03 -0.61
CA ILE A 124 2.36 -2.85 -1.12
C ILE A 124 3.60 -2.60 -0.25
N ASP A 125 4.79 -2.73 -0.84
CA ASP A 125 6.05 -2.39 -0.16
C ASP A 125 6.33 -0.89 -0.31
N GLU A 126 6.55 -0.22 0.82
CA GLU A 126 6.53 1.23 0.96
C GLU A 126 5.18 1.89 0.62
N VAL A 127 5.02 3.15 0.99
CA VAL A 127 3.79 3.90 0.73
C VAL A 127 3.56 4.15 -0.75
N PHE A 128 2.28 4.07 -1.15
CA PHE A 128 1.84 4.34 -2.51
C PHE A 128 1.39 5.80 -2.69
N ASP A 129 1.81 6.44 -3.79
CA ASP A 129 1.44 7.83 -4.09
C ASP A 129 -0.03 7.92 -4.55
N CYS A 130 -0.92 8.16 -3.57
CA CYS A 130 -2.37 8.11 -3.81
C CYS A 130 -2.95 9.37 -4.48
N VAL A 131 -2.25 10.50 -4.41
CA VAL A 131 -2.76 11.81 -4.85
C VAL A 131 -1.64 12.56 -5.57
N LYS A 132 -1.88 12.98 -6.82
CA LYS A 132 -0.90 13.77 -7.61
C LYS A 132 -1.60 14.98 -8.22
N GLY A 133 -1.11 16.18 -7.90
CA GLY A 133 -1.60 17.43 -8.48
C GLY A 133 -0.85 17.80 -9.76
N PHE A 134 -1.54 18.39 -10.74
CA PHE A 134 -0.94 18.90 -11.96
C PHE A 134 -1.72 20.08 -12.56
N SER A 135 -1.05 20.87 -13.41
CA SER A 135 -1.69 21.96 -14.16
C SER A 135 -2.27 21.43 -15.47
N GLY A 136 -3.57 21.62 -15.64
CA GLY A 136 -4.33 21.18 -16.81
C GLY A 136 -4.82 22.34 -17.67
N PRO A 137 -5.86 22.14 -18.49
CA PRO A 137 -6.53 23.23 -19.19
C PRO A 137 -7.10 24.24 -18.20
N SER A 138 -7.22 25.51 -18.59
CA SER A 138 -7.93 26.50 -17.76
C SER A 138 -9.39 26.09 -17.59
N ASP A 139 -10.03 26.62 -16.55
CA ASP A 139 -11.45 26.32 -16.27
C ASP A 139 -12.36 26.59 -17.46
N LYS A 140 -12.15 27.73 -18.14
CA LYS A 140 -12.88 28.09 -19.35
C LYS A 140 -12.64 27.09 -20.48
N LEU A 141 -11.38 26.74 -20.71
CA LEU A 141 -11.00 25.80 -21.78
C LEU A 141 -11.57 24.40 -21.51
N PHE A 142 -11.53 23.93 -20.26
CA PHE A 142 -12.10 22.64 -19.88
C PHE A 142 -13.60 22.60 -20.14
N GLU A 143 -14.31 23.64 -19.69
CA GLU A 143 -15.75 23.76 -19.88
C GLU A 143 -16.14 23.78 -21.36
N GLU A 144 -15.49 24.63 -22.16
CA GLU A 144 -15.79 24.78 -23.59
C GLU A 144 -15.46 23.52 -24.39
N HIS A 145 -14.31 22.89 -24.12
CA HIS A 145 -13.81 21.81 -24.97
C HIS A 145 -14.26 20.42 -24.53
N TRP A 146 -14.38 20.15 -23.23
CA TRP A 146 -14.76 18.82 -22.72
C TRP A 146 -16.22 18.74 -22.30
N VAL A 147 -16.72 19.72 -21.55
CA VAL A 147 -18.09 19.64 -21.00
C VAL A 147 -19.13 20.04 -22.05
N ALA A 148 -19.05 21.24 -22.61
CA ALA A 148 -20.03 21.77 -23.57
C ALA A 148 -20.10 20.95 -24.87
N ASN A 149 -18.98 20.35 -25.29
CA ASN A 149 -18.93 19.45 -26.45
C ASN A 149 -19.30 17.99 -26.13
N GLY A 150 -19.71 17.70 -24.89
CA GLY A 150 -20.24 16.40 -24.48
C GLY A 150 -19.21 15.29 -24.33
N TYR A 151 -17.92 15.60 -24.13
CA TYR A 151 -16.88 14.62 -23.86
C TYR A 151 -16.82 14.19 -22.39
N ALA A 152 -17.15 15.10 -21.47
CA ALA A 152 -17.08 14.81 -20.04
C ALA A 152 -18.26 15.41 -19.27
N THR A 153 -18.61 14.75 -18.18
CA THR A 153 -19.43 15.32 -17.12
C THR A 153 -18.62 15.40 -15.82
N LEU A 154 -19.10 16.18 -14.87
CA LEU A 154 -18.52 16.29 -13.53
C LEU A 154 -19.55 15.82 -12.50
N ASP A 155 -19.10 15.07 -11.50
CA ASP A 155 -19.91 14.84 -10.31
C ASP A 155 -19.79 16.00 -9.30
N GLN A 156 -20.49 15.88 -8.18
CA GLN A 156 -20.49 16.90 -7.12
C GLN A 156 -19.12 17.08 -6.42
N THR A 157 -18.22 16.11 -6.56
CA THR A 157 -16.86 16.13 -6.01
C THR A 157 -15.83 16.68 -7.00
N GLY A 158 -16.27 17.04 -8.21
CA GLY A 158 -15.38 17.45 -9.29
C GLY A 158 -14.70 16.28 -10.00
N LYS A 159 -15.15 15.03 -9.80
CA LYS A 159 -14.68 13.87 -10.56
C LYS A 159 -15.08 14.03 -12.01
N VAL A 160 -14.12 13.88 -12.92
CA VAL A 160 -14.34 13.94 -14.36
C VAL A 160 -14.74 12.55 -14.85
N ILE A 161 -15.95 12.43 -15.38
CA ILE A 161 -16.51 11.18 -15.91
C ILE A 161 -16.51 11.28 -17.44
N PRO A 162 -15.77 10.40 -18.15
CA PRO A 162 -15.77 10.42 -19.60
C PRO A 162 -17.11 9.88 -20.14
N THR A 163 -17.61 10.49 -21.21
CA THR A 163 -18.77 9.98 -21.94
C THR A 163 -18.34 8.96 -22.99
N ASP A 164 -19.29 8.19 -23.53
CA ASP A 164 -19.03 7.27 -24.66
C ASP A 164 -18.42 7.99 -25.86
N LYS A 165 -18.78 9.26 -26.08
CA LYS A 165 -18.19 10.10 -27.11
C LYS A 165 -16.69 10.26 -26.91
N TRP A 166 -16.23 10.57 -25.69
CA TRP A 166 -14.80 10.74 -25.42
C TRP A 166 -14.04 9.43 -25.44
N LEU A 167 -14.65 8.36 -24.96
CA LEU A 167 -14.06 7.01 -25.05
C LEU A 167 -13.85 6.60 -26.51
N SER A 168 -14.81 6.88 -27.40
CA SER A 168 -14.75 6.51 -28.82
C SER A 168 -13.85 7.42 -29.66
N GLU A 169 -13.88 8.74 -29.44
CA GLU A 169 -13.08 9.68 -30.24
C GLU A 169 -11.64 9.82 -29.72
N GLY A 170 -11.39 9.40 -28.49
CA GLY A 170 -10.09 9.45 -27.87
C GLY A 170 -9.62 10.88 -27.56
N ASP A 171 -8.31 11.01 -27.40
CA ASP A 171 -7.69 12.23 -26.87
C ASP A 171 -6.70 12.90 -27.85
N GLU A 172 -6.55 12.38 -29.07
CA GLU A 172 -5.48 12.76 -30.00
C GLU A 172 -5.48 14.25 -30.36
N GLY A 173 -6.66 14.87 -30.50
CA GLY A 173 -6.82 16.29 -30.81
C GLY A 173 -6.61 17.25 -29.63
N PHE A 174 -6.54 16.75 -28.39
CA PHE A 174 -6.41 17.60 -27.21
C PHE A 174 -4.95 17.82 -26.84
N LYS A 175 -4.58 19.07 -26.49
CA LYS A 175 -3.26 19.38 -25.92
C LYS A 175 -3.03 18.66 -24.58
N HIS A 176 -4.07 18.58 -23.75
CA HIS A 176 -4.05 17.91 -22.46
C HIS A 176 -4.66 16.53 -22.62
N LYS A 177 -3.86 15.48 -22.40
CA LYS A 177 -4.29 14.08 -22.50
C LYS A 177 -4.89 13.62 -21.16
N LEU A 178 -6.17 13.89 -20.96
CA LEU A 178 -6.89 13.69 -19.70
C LEU A 178 -7.69 12.37 -19.67
N LEU A 179 -8.03 11.81 -20.83
CA LEU A 179 -8.83 10.60 -20.99
C LEU A 179 -8.26 9.39 -20.25
N PRO A 180 -6.94 9.11 -20.25
CA PRO A 180 -6.41 7.95 -19.54
C PRO A 180 -6.75 7.95 -18.04
N ASP A 181 -6.71 9.11 -17.40
CA ASP A 181 -7.01 9.23 -15.96
C ASP A 181 -8.52 9.32 -15.70
N ALA A 182 -9.28 9.93 -16.61
CA ALA A 182 -10.74 9.93 -16.56
C ALA A 182 -11.30 8.52 -16.71
N LYS A 183 -10.78 7.72 -17.67
CA LYS A 183 -11.18 6.33 -17.91
C LYS A 183 -10.90 5.43 -16.70
N ARG A 184 -9.79 5.66 -15.99
CA ARG A 184 -9.47 4.96 -14.74
C ARG A 184 -10.29 5.45 -13.54
N GLY A 185 -11.14 6.47 -13.71
CA GLY A 185 -11.95 7.04 -12.65
C GLY A 185 -11.16 7.85 -11.62
N ARG A 186 -10.01 8.40 -12.02
CA ARG A 186 -9.02 9.03 -11.11
C ARG A 186 -8.93 10.53 -11.26
N LEU A 187 -9.45 11.10 -12.35
CA LEU A 187 -9.28 12.50 -12.67
C LEU A 187 -10.30 13.37 -11.91
N HIS A 188 -9.81 14.33 -11.14
CA HIS A 188 -10.63 15.34 -10.46
C HIS A 188 -10.18 16.75 -10.85
N ARG A 189 -11.16 17.63 -11.01
CA ARG A 189 -10.95 19.06 -11.23
C ARG A 189 -11.04 19.80 -9.89
N SER A 190 -10.00 20.57 -9.57
CA SER A 190 -9.95 21.39 -8.34
C SER A 190 -10.22 22.89 -8.59
N GLY A 191 -10.38 23.29 -9.86
CA GLY A 191 -10.61 24.69 -10.28
C GLY A 191 -9.32 25.45 -10.58
N ASN A 192 -9.44 26.64 -11.20
CA ASN A 192 -8.35 27.50 -11.66
C ASN A 192 -7.32 26.79 -12.55
N GLY A 193 -7.74 25.77 -13.29
CA GLY A 193 -6.85 24.95 -14.12
C GLY A 193 -5.96 23.96 -13.34
N PHE A 194 -6.24 23.75 -12.05
CA PHE A 194 -5.62 22.68 -11.27
C PHE A 194 -6.45 21.40 -11.31
N PHE A 195 -5.76 20.30 -11.56
CA PHE A 195 -6.31 18.96 -11.58
C PHE A 195 -5.55 18.07 -10.61
N VAL A 196 -6.22 17.03 -10.16
CA VAL A 196 -5.67 16.04 -9.24
C VAL A 196 -6.02 14.67 -9.76
N THR A 197 -5.03 13.77 -9.82
CA THR A 197 -5.31 12.34 -9.94
C THR A 197 -5.37 11.73 -8.55
N VAL A 198 -6.44 10.99 -8.30
CA VAL A 198 -6.72 10.33 -7.03
C VAL A 198 -6.83 8.83 -7.32
N VAL A 199 -6.11 7.99 -6.59
CA VAL A 199 -6.30 6.52 -6.68
C VAL A 199 -7.74 6.18 -6.29
N PRO A 200 -8.45 5.29 -6.98
CA PRO A 200 -9.73 4.77 -6.51
C PRO A 200 -9.50 3.88 -5.30
N VAL A 201 -10.25 4.08 -4.21
CA VAL A 201 -10.06 3.32 -2.95
C VAL A 201 -10.24 1.82 -3.16
N GLU A 202 -11.03 1.45 -4.16
CA GLU A 202 -11.29 0.09 -4.61
C GLU A 202 -10.01 -0.67 -4.96
N LEU A 203 -8.95 0.03 -5.39
CA LEU A 203 -7.66 -0.60 -5.64
C LEU A 203 -7.05 -1.20 -4.36
N PHE A 204 -7.44 -0.66 -3.20
CA PHE A 204 -7.00 -1.13 -1.88
C PHE A 204 -8.08 -1.95 -1.15
N THR A 205 -9.35 -1.86 -1.53
CA THR A 205 -10.46 -2.49 -0.79
C THR A 205 -11.18 -3.60 -1.55
N SER A 206 -11.08 -3.65 -2.88
CA SER A 206 -11.71 -4.68 -3.74
C SER A 206 -10.72 -5.80 -4.05
N ASN A 207 -10.17 -6.36 -2.99
CA ASN A 207 -9.23 -7.49 -3.01
C ASN A 207 -9.51 -8.39 -1.81
N ARG A 208 -8.80 -9.52 -1.66
CA ARG A 208 -9.00 -10.41 -0.50
C ARG A 208 -8.47 -9.79 0.80
N SER A 209 -7.32 -9.12 0.71
CA SER A 209 -6.73 -8.33 1.78
C SER A 209 -5.74 -7.33 1.20
N CYS A 210 -5.50 -6.22 1.90
CA CYS A 210 -4.54 -5.20 1.49
C CYS A 210 -3.61 -4.86 2.66
N THR A 211 -2.32 -5.10 2.48
CA THR A 211 -1.27 -4.78 3.47
C THR A 211 -0.26 -3.80 2.88
N VAL A 212 0.00 -2.70 3.58
CA VAL A 212 1.03 -1.71 3.24
C VAL A 212 2.20 -1.85 4.20
N MET A 213 3.36 -2.25 3.72
CA MET A 213 4.58 -2.39 4.51
C MET A 213 5.44 -1.14 4.40
N THR A 214 5.37 -0.25 5.36
CA THR A 214 6.07 1.04 5.28
C THR A 214 6.75 1.37 6.60
N TYR A 215 7.55 2.42 6.60
CA TYR A 215 7.98 3.10 7.81
C TYR A 215 7.19 4.40 7.99
N LEU A 216 6.86 4.76 9.24
CA LEU A 216 6.13 5.99 9.60
C LEU A 216 4.74 6.09 8.91
N ALA A 217 3.97 5.00 8.99
CA ALA A 217 2.69 4.86 8.32
C ALA A 217 1.71 6.01 8.64
N GLU A 218 1.62 6.39 9.92
CA GLU A 218 0.71 7.43 10.41
C GLU A 218 0.96 8.81 9.77
N GLY A 219 2.20 9.10 9.40
CA GLY A 219 2.59 10.36 8.76
C GLY A 219 2.54 10.31 7.22
N SER A 220 2.17 9.18 6.63
CA SER A 220 2.19 9.00 5.18
C SER A 220 0.99 9.66 4.49
N LEU A 221 1.20 10.13 3.26
CA LEU A 221 0.13 10.64 2.40
C LEU A 221 -0.96 9.60 2.17
N MET A 222 -0.61 8.32 2.08
CA MET A 222 -1.55 7.22 1.91
C MET A 222 -2.48 7.06 3.12
N ALA A 223 -1.95 7.06 4.36
CA ALA A 223 -2.78 6.99 5.56
C ALA A 223 -3.71 8.22 5.71
N MET A 224 -3.19 9.42 5.41
CA MET A 224 -4.01 10.64 5.38
C MET A 224 -5.11 10.57 4.33
N TYR A 225 -4.80 10.03 3.15
CA TYR A 225 -5.74 9.83 2.05
C TYR A 225 -6.88 8.86 2.45
N LEU A 226 -6.55 7.68 3.01
CA LEU A 226 -7.55 6.71 3.48
C LEU A 226 -8.43 7.31 4.58
N ARG A 227 -7.83 8.00 5.56
CA ARG A 227 -8.56 8.72 6.61
C ARG A 227 -9.54 9.75 6.03
N LYS A 228 -9.09 10.55 5.06
CA LYS A 228 -9.89 11.61 4.44
C LYS A 228 -11.12 11.05 3.71
N LEU A 229 -10.99 9.86 3.11
CA LEU A 229 -12.06 9.19 2.39
C LEU A 229 -12.90 8.24 3.26
N GLY A 230 -12.60 8.15 4.56
CA GLY A 230 -13.33 7.28 5.49
C GLY A 230 -13.09 5.79 5.25
N VAL A 231 -11.99 5.42 4.59
CA VAL A 231 -11.61 4.02 4.40
C VAL A 231 -11.01 3.50 5.71
N PRO A 232 -11.54 2.40 6.29
CA PRO A 232 -10.99 1.81 7.49
C PRO A 232 -9.55 1.35 7.26
N TYR A 233 -8.65 1.70 8.19
CA TYR A 233 -7.29 1.18 8.20
C TYR A 233 -6.77 1.02 9.63
N GLU A 234 -5.84 0.10 9.80
CA GLU A 234 -5.17 -0.17 11.07
C GLU A 234 -3.66 -0.06 10.88
N ILE A 235 -2.93 0.36 11.92
CA ILE A 235 -1.47 0.42 11.91
C ILE A 235 -0.95 -0.52 12.98
N SER A 236 -0.37 -1.64 12.55
CA SER A 236 0.44 -2.51 13.39
C SER A 236 1.86 -1.95 13.46
N LYS A 237 2.24 -1.37 14.60
CA LYS A 237 3.59 -0.89 14.85
C LYS A 237 4.54 -2.04 15.17
N PHE A 238 5.78 -1.94 14.71
CA PHE A 238 6.84 -2.79 15.21
C PHE A 238 7.05 -2.54 16.70
N ASP A 239 6.75 -3.56 17.50
CA ASP A 239 7.04 -3.54 18.93
C ASP A 239 8.52 -3.86 19.16
N ALA A 240 9.38 -2.85 18.95
CA ALA A 240 10.82 -2.99 19.11
C ALA A 240 11.19 -3.41 20.54
N ILE A 241 10.57 -2.78 21.54
CA ILE A 241 10.82 -3.03 22.96
C ILE A 241 10.40 -4.46 23.30
N GLY A 242 9.19 -4.86 22.91
CA GLY A 242 8.72 -6.21 23.17
C GLY A 242 9.52 -7.26 22.41
N SER A 243 10.01 -6.97 21.20
CA SER A 243 10.90 -7.86 20.47
C SER A 243 12.23 -8.08 21.20
N VAL A 244 12.79 -7.04 21.81
CA VAL A 244 13.98 -7.16 22.67
C VAL A 244 13.65 -7.94 23.94
N VAL A 245 12.50 -7.70 24.57
CA VAL A 245 12.03 -8.47 25.74
C VAL A 245 11.90 -9.96 25.39
N ASP A 246 11.31 -10.29 24.24
CA ASP A 246 11.20 -11.67 23.75
C ASP A 246 12.57 -12.28 23.50
N HIS A 247 13.48 -11.56 22.84
CA HIS A 247 14.83 -12.03 22.59
C HIS A 247 15.60 -12.32 23.89
N LEU A 248 15.54 -11.41 24.88
CA LEU A 248 16.18 -11.61 26.18
C LEU A 248 15.56 -12.77 26.97
N LYS A 249 14.26 -13.00 26.82
CA LYS A 249 13.55 -14.16 27.38
C LYS A 249 14.03 -15.46 26.71
N ASP A 250 14.17 -15.48 25.38
CA ASP A 250 14.65 -16.65 24.64
C ASP A 250 16.11 -17.00 24.98
N LEU A 251 16.93 -15.99 25.20
CA LEU A 251 18.29 -16.13 25.74
C LEU A 251 18.33 -16.52 27.23
N LYS A 252 17.17 -16.62 27.90
CA LYS A 252 17.01 -16.91 29.33
C LYS A 252 17.68 -15.88 30.26
N ILE A 253 17.92 -14.67 29.76
CA ILE A 253 18.42 -13.53 30.54
C ILE A 253 17.28 -12.99 31.39
N LEU A 254 16.09 -12.81 30.79
CA LEU A 254 14.87 -12.54 31.52
C LEU A 254 14.23 -13.87 31.95
N LYS A 255 14.06 -14.05 33.27
CA LYS A 255 13.36 -15.21 33.81
C LYS A 255 11.87 -15.12 33.46
N SER A 256 11.26 -16.26 33.15
CA SER A 256 9.82 -16.33 32.88
C SER A 256 9.18 -17.50 33.62
N SER A 257 7.91 -17.33 33.96
CA SER A 257 7.04 -18.36 34.53
C SER A 257 5.72 -18.35 33.78
N GLY A 258 5.54 -19.34 32.91
CA GLY A 258 4.44 -19.37 31.95
C GLY A 258 4.48 -18.15 31.01
N ALA A 259 3.37 -17.42 30.93
CA ALA A 259 3.25 -16.22 30.10
C ALA A 259 3.84 -14.94 30.73
N ARG A 260 4.33 -15.02 31.98
CA ARG A 260 4.84 -13.85 32.71
C ARG A 260 6.37 -13.82 32.72
N ILE A 261 6.92 -12.61 32.68
CA ILE A 261 8.35 -12.33 32.66
C ILE A 261 8.70 -11.54 33.92
N GLU A 262 9.79 -11.92 34.59
CA GLU A 262 10.31 -11.21 35.75
C GLU A 262 11.01 -9.93 35.29
N TRP A 263 10.50 -8.77 35.71
CA TRP A 263 11.04 -7.46 35.41
C TRP A 263 11.00 -6.59 36.67
N ASP A 264 12.16 -6.10 37.10
CA ASP A 264 12.29 -5.22 38.28
C ASP A 264 11.62 -5.82 39.54
N GLY A 265 11.89 -7.11 39.80
CA GLY A 265 11.35 -7.86 40.94
C GLY A 265 9.86 -8.19 40.88
N LYS A 266 9.18 -7.92 39.76
CA LYS A 266 7.76 -8.24 39.54
C LYS A 266 7.57 -9.20 38.38
N ASN A 267 6.58 -10.09 38.46
CA ASN A 267 6.17 -10.95 37.36
C ASN A 267 5.04 -10.27 36.57
N LEU A 268 5.35 -9.77 35.38
CA LEU A 268 4.46 -8.97 34.54
C LEU A 268 4.16 -9.69 33.23
N TYR A 269 3.05 -9.34 32.57
CA TYR A 269 2.87 -9.74 31.17
C TYR A 269 3.79 -8.92 30.28
N ARG A 270 4.12 -9.48 29.11
CA ARG A 270 4.96 -8.84 28.10
C ARG A 270 4.52 -7.40 27.81
N ASP A 271 3.23 -7.20 27.53
CA ASP A 271 2.70 -5.88 27.17
C ASP A 271 2.76 -4.87 28.34
N ASP A 272 2.66 -5.34 29.59
CA ASP A 272 2.83 -4.49 30.77
C ASP A 272 4.28 -4.03 30.93
N ILE A 273 5.25 -4.88 30.57
CA ILE A 273 6.68 -4.54 30.57
C ILE A 273 6.96 -3.50 29.49
N VAL A 274 6.49 -3.74 28.27
CA VAL A 274 6.63 -2.81 27.14
C VAL A 274 6.08 -1.44 27.53
N LYS A 275 4.82 -1.39 27.98
CA LYS A 275 4.17 -0.13 28.39
C LYS A 275 4.92 0.58 29.51
N ARG A 276 5.49 -0.17 30.46
CA ARG A 276 6.28 0.40 31.56
C ARG A 276 7.55 1.06 31.02
N ILE A 277 8.32 0.37 30.19
CA ILE A 277 9.56 0.87 29.59
C ILE A 277 9.29 2.11 28.72
N GLU A 278 8.22 2.10 27.92
CA GLU A 278 7.80 3.24 27.11
C GLU A 278 7.44 4.47 27.96
N THR A 279 6.79 4.25 29.11
CA THR A 279 6.32 5.35 29.98
C THR A 279 7.43 5.89 30.88
N SER A 280 8.33 5.04 31.37
CA SER A 280 9.41 5.43 32.28
C SER A 280 10.67 5.93 31.56
N GLY A 281 10.84 5.59 30.27
CA GLY A 281 12.04 5.91 29.51
C GLY A 281 13.22 4.98 29.80
N ASP A 282 12.99 3.84 30.46
CA ASP A 282 14.02 2.88 30.89
C ASP A 282 14.58 2.01 29.73
N LEU A 283 14.58 2.52 28.50
CA LEU A 283 15.13 1.84 27.31
C LEU A 283 16.59 1.42 27.52
N GLU A 284 17.38 2.24 28.21
CA GLU A 284 18.79 1.95 28.49
C GLU A 284 18.95 0.75 29.42
N GLN A 285 18.07 0.57 30.40
CA GLN A 285 18.08 -0.59 31.30
C GLN A 285 17.82 -1.87 30.51
N LEU A 286 16.90 -1.83 29.55
CA LEU A 286 16.61 -2.96 28.68
C LEU A 286 17.80 -3.32 27.79
N TYR A 287 18.42 -2.31 27.15
CA TYR A 287 19.54 -2.56 26.25
C TYR A 287 20.81 -3.03 26.98
N LYS A 288 21.05 -2.60 28.22
CA LYS A 288 22.14 -3.11 29.07
C LYS A 288 22.09 -4.63 29.32
N LEU A 289 20.93 -5.26 29.13
CA LEU A 289 20.76 -6.70 29.26
C LEU A 289 21.15 -7.45 27.98
N LEU A 290 21.33 -6.76 26.85
CA LEU A 290 21.71 -7.41 25.59
C LEU A 290 23.15 -7.93 25.65
N PRO A 291 23.41 -9.16 25.18
CA PRO A 291 24.78 -9.67 25.07
C PRO A 291 25.62 -8.75 24.18
N GLY A 292 26.80 -8.35 24.66
CA GLY A 292 27.71 -7.47 23.92
C GLY A 292 27.50 -5.98 24.14
N TRP A 293 26.57 -5.56 25.00
CA TRP A 293 26.47 -4.17 25.44
C TRP A 293 27.77 -3.71 26.13
N SER A 294 28.34 -2.58 25.69
CA SER A 294 29.42 -1.88 26.40
C SER A 294 29.14 -0.39 26.49
N ASP A 295 29.39 0.20 27.66
CA ASP A 295 29.16 1.63 27.89
C ASP A 295 30.13 2.54 27.09
N GLU A 296 31.20 1.96 26.53
CA GLU A 296 32.21 2.65 25.72
C GLU A 296 31.75 2.92 24.27
N LEU A 297 30.85 2.12 23.70
CA LEU A 297 30.41 2.25 22.30
C LEU A 297 29.43 3.42 22.06
N HIS A 298 28.77 3.91 23.11
CA HIS A 298 27.71 4.93 22.98
C HIS A 298 28.05 6.28 23.63
N SER A 299 29.27 6.45 24.14
CA SER A 299 29.78 7.72 24.70
C SER A 299 30.48 8.62 23.67
N ASN A 300 30.64 8.17 22.41
CA ASN A 300 31.19 8.98 21.31
C ASN A 300 30.48 8.65 19.96
N PRO A 301 29.66 9.55 19.38
CA PRO A 301 28.85 9.23 18.19
C PRO A 301 29.65 9.08 16.88
N THR A 302 30.97 9.28 16.87
CA THR A 302 31.74 9.52 15.64
C THR A 302 32.59 8.37 15.14
N THR A 303 32.63 7.21 15.78
CA THR A 303 33.37 6.06 15.25
C THR A 303 32.71 4.73 15.60
N ILE A 304 31.75 4.31 14.77
CA ILE A 304 31.42 2.89 14.61
C ILE A 304 32.19 2.40 13.38
N ASN A 305 33.19 1.55 13.59
CA ASN A 305 33.95 0.90 12.53
C ASN A 305 33.28 -0.43 12.18
N TRP A 306 32.65 -0.51 11.01
CA TRP A 306 31.82 -1.63 10.57
C TRP A 306 32.59 -2.87 10.06
N ASN A 307 33.90 -2.96 10.28
CA ASN A 307 34.74 -4.02 9.69
C ASN A 307 34.91 -5.30 10.52
N THR A 308 34.10 -5.54 11.55
CA THR A 308 34.15 -6.80 12.32
C THR A 308 32.77 -7.26 12.78
N VAL A 309 31.92 -7.64 11.82
CA VAL A 309 30.93 -8.75 11.91
C VAL A 309 30.82 -9.37 10.52
#